data_AF-E1ZVM8-F1
#
_entry.id   AF-E1ZVM8-F1
#
_cell.length_a   1.000
_cell.length_b   1.000
_cell.length_c   1.000
_cell.angle_alpha   90.00
_cell.angle_beta   90.00
_cell.angle_gamma   90.00
#
_symmetry.space_group_name_H-M   'P 1'
#
loop_
_entity.id
_entity.type
_entity.pdbx_description
1 polymer ?
#
loop_
_entity_poly.entity_id
_entity_poly.type
_entity_poly.pdbx_seq_one_letter_code
_entity_poly.pdbx_strand_id
1 'polypeptide(L)'
;MSLLVDAIAHSPAKAVININILRQIEKDLDIDEKISVLFLIIEDYANAFRDIFDLFQKEQKTENSYIIVDYVKKYPENWEDKILEALCILNNREVIRKLRTSFEELDKHYVPNCNSYSKNINIVAKCLYKLCESLNENEQKQLLSYIKSDNSNYELLLDNIDYLELHMLYWMQITYITISKSTYLIYYIIFETVLCNSFCDSFFHTN
;
A
#
# COMPACT_ATOMS: atom_id res chain seq x y z
N MET A 1 32.42 7.94 29.84
CA MET A 1 32.14 9.09 28.96
C MET A 1 31.18 8.61 27.90
N SER A 2 29.93 9.07 27.99
CA SER A 2 28.85 8.75 27.05
C SER A 2 29.04 9.57 25.79
N LEU A 3 29.03 8.91 24.63
CA LEU A 3 28.75 9.55 23.34
C LEU A 3 27.46 8.92 22.82
N LEU A 4 26.34 9.29 23.45
CA LEU A 4 25.05 9.32 22.77
C LEU A 4 25.15 10.41 21.71
N VAL A 5 25.61 10.02 20.53
CA VAL A 5 25.34 10.78 19.32
C VAL A 5 23.88 10.53 19.04
N ASP A 6 23.02 11.36 19.62
CA ASP A 6 21.65 11.55 19.16
C ASP A 6 21.72 12.14 17.75
N ALA A 7 21.99 11.27 16.78
CA ALA A 7 21.64 11.52 15.40
C ALA A 7 20.12 11.48 15.34
N ILE A 8 19.48 12.56 15.78
CA ILE A 8 18.14 12.92 15.31
C ILE A 8 18.36 13.17 13.82
N ALA A 9 18.27 12.11 13.03
CA ALA A 9 18.09 12.21 11.60
C ALA A 9 16.80 13.01 11.41
N HIS A 10 16.92 14.32 11.24
CA HIS A 10 15.79 15.14 10.89
C HIS A 10 15.25 14.59 9.58
N SER A 11 14.11 13.91 9.66
CA SER A 11 13.43 13.44 8.46
C SER A 11 13.17 14.65 7.56
N PRO A 12 13.58 14.61 6.28
CA PRO A 12 13.24 15.66 5.33
C PRO A 12 11.72 15.79 5.16
N ALA A 13 10.94 14.73 5.49
CA ALA A 13 9.50 14.71 5.31
C ALA A 13 8.78 15.77 6.14
N LYS A 14 9.13 15.94 7.41
CA LYS A 14 8.48 16.92 8.31
C LYS A 14 8.67 18.38 7.86
N ALA A 15 9.71 18.65 7.08
CA ALA A 15 9.93 19.97 6.49
C ALA A 15 9.21 20.16 5.14
N VAL A 16 8.80 19.06 4.49
CA VAL A 16 8.26 19.03 3.13
C VAL A 16 6.74 18.91 3.11
N ILE A 17 6.15 18.06 3.96
CA ILE A 17 4.71 17.80 3.97
C ILE A 17 4.08 18.16 5.32
N ASN A 18 2.91 18.79 5.25
CA ASN A 18 2.01 19.03 6.39
C ASN A 18 0.57 18.74 5.94
N ILE A 19 -0.40 18.78 6.84
CA ILE A 19 -1.81 18.44 6.53
C ILE A 19 -2.40 19.29 5.38
N ASN A 20 -2.02 20.57 5.25
CA ASN A 20 -2.53 21.41 4.17
C ASN A 20 -1.93 21.03 2.81
N ILE A 21 -0.67 20.60 2.79
CA ILE A 21 -0.01 20.07 1.60
C ILE A 21 -0.60 18.69 1.26
N LEU A 22 -0.80 17.82 2.25
CA LEU A 22 -1.43 16.51 2.07
C LEU A 22 -2.82 16.64 1.42
N ARG A 23 -3.63 17.63 1.83
CA ARG A 23 -4.92 17.92 1.19
C ARG A 23 -4.79 18.30 -0.28
N GLN A 24 -3.70 18.94 -0.69
CA GLN A 24 -3.48 19.30 -2.09
C GLN A 24 -3.03 18.07 -2.89
N ILE A 25 -2.12 17.27 -2.32
CA ILE A 25 -1.73 15.97 -2.89
C ILE A 25 -2.95 15.11 -3.11
N GLU A 26 -3.80 14.94 -2.09
CA GLU A 26 -4.96 14.06 -2.16
C GLU A 26 -6.02 14.51 -3.19
N LYS A 27 -6.03 15.79 -3.58
CA LYS A 27 -6.88 16.25 -4.69
C LYS A 27 -6.32 15.88 -6.06
N ASP A 28 -5.01 15.70 -6.15
CA ASP A 28 -4.31 15.34 -7.36
C ASP A 28 -4.24 13.82 -7.56
N LEU A 29 -4.58 13.03 -6.53
CA LEU A 29 -4.66 11.57 -6.59
C LEU A 29 -6.05 11.13 -7.01
N ASP A 30 -6.11 10.13 -7.88
CA ASP A 30 -7.33 9.38 -8.16
C ASP A 30 -7.64 8.40 -7.01
N ILE A 31 -8.77 7.71 -7.12
CA ILE A 31 -9.27 6.84 -6.05
C ILE A 31 -8.36 5.61 -5.83
N ASP A 32 -7.86 5.00 -6.90
CA ASP A 32 -6.94 3.87 -6.87
C ASP A 32 -5.60 4.27 -6.23
N GLU A 33 -5.04 5.43 -6.57
CA GLU A 33 -3.85 5.95 -5.91
C GLU A 33 -4.09 6.23 -4.42
N LYS A 34 -5.26 6.78 -4.05
CA LYS A 34 -5.59 6.99 -2.62
C LYS A 34 -5.67 5.68 -1.85
N ILE A 35 -6.30 4.66 -2.41
CA ILE A 35 -6.38 3.33 -1.81
C ILE A 35 -5.00 2.70 -1.69
N SER A 36 -4.15 2.84 -2.71
CA SER A 36 -2.78 2.34 -2.71
C SER A 36 -1.91 3.03 -1.64
N VAL A 37 -2.04 4.35 -1.49
CA VAL A 37 -1.37 5.09 -0.41
C VAL A 37 -1.85 4.60 0.94
N LEU A 38 -3.16 4.49 1.17
CA LEU A 38 -3.71 3.99 2.42
C LEU A 38 -3.19 2.58 2.73
N PHE A 39 -3.21 1.68 1.75
CA PHE A 39 -2.71 0.32 1.89
C PHE A 39 -1.25 0.28 2.36
N LEU A 40 -0.38 1.11 1.78
CA LEU A 40 1.04 1.14 2.10
C LEU A 40 1.35 1.73 3.47
N ILE A 41 0.59 2.71 3.96
CA ILE A 41 0.89 3.42 5.21
C ILE A 41 0.29 2.78 6.47
N ILE A 42 -0.51 1.73 6.31
CA ILE A 42 -1.12 0.98 7.43
C ILE A 42 -0.05 0.32 8.30
N GLU A 43 -0.33 0.27 9.60
CA GLU A 43 0.48 -0.48 10.56
C GLU A 43 -0.18 -1.78 11.02
N ASP A 44 -1.48 -1.74 11.31
CA ASP A 44 -2.25 -2.89 11.79
C ASP A 44 -3.09 -3.50 10.67
N TYR A 45 -2.42 -4.23 9.78
CA TYR A 45 -3.06 -4.88 8.63
C TYR A 45 -4.11 -5.92 9.02
N ALA A 46 -4.06 -6.48 10.23
CA ALA A 46 -5.04 -7.47 10.68
C ALA A 46 -6.41 -6.84 10.95
N ASN A 47 -6.44 -5.56 11.35
CA ASN A 47 -7.69 -4.87 11.73
C ASN A 47 -8.03 -3.66 10.85
N ALA A 48 -7.15 -3.26 9.94
CA ALA A 48 -7.33 -2.04 9.15
C ALA A 48 -8.44 -2.11 8.09
N PHE A 49 -8.87 -3.30 7.65
CA PHE A 49 -9.82 -3.42 6.54
C PHE A 49 -11.09 -2.60 6.74
N ARG A 50 -11.78 -2.74 7.89
CA ARG A 50 -13.02 -1.98 8.16
C ARG A 50 -12.80 -0.48 8.12
N ASP A 51 -11.72 0.00 8.74
CA ASP A 51 -11.39 1.42 8.78
C ASP A 51 -11.15 1.99 7.37
N ILE A 52 -10.38 1.28 6.53
CA ILE A 52 -10.11 1.70 5.16
C ILE A 52 -11.35 1.57 4.27
N PHE A 53 -12.14 0.51 4.47
CA PHE A 53 -13.37 0.31 3.72
C PHE A 53 -14.42 1.38 4.02
N ASP A 54 -14.56 1.81 5.27
CA ASP A 54 -15.45 2.90 5.66
C ASP A 54 -15.01 4.24 5.04
N LEU A 55 -13.70 4.50 5.01
CA LEU A 55 -13.13 5.65 4.31
C LEU A 55 -13.42 5.58 2.80
N PHE A 56 -13.20 4.43 2.17
CA PHE A 56 -13.53 4.21 0.75
C PHE A 56 -15.02 4.45 0.45
N GLN A 57 -15.92 3.94 1.30
CA GLN A 57 -17.36 4.20 1.15
C GLN A 57 -17.71 5.68 1.33
N LYS A 58 -17.02 6.38 2.24
CA LYS A 58 -17.20 7.82 2.44
C LYS A 58 -16.81 8.60 1.19
N GLU A 59 -15.70 8.24 0.55
CA GLU A 59 -15.20 8.83 -0.70
C GLU A 59 -16.18 8.66 -1.85
N GLN A 60 -16.82 7.50 -1.97
CA GLN A 60 -17.85 7.30 -2.99
C GLN A 60 -19.13 8.11 -2.75
N LYS A 61 -19.45 8.45 -1.50
CA LYS A 61 -20.70 9.13 -1.13
C LYS A 61 -20.56 10.65 -1.03
N THR A 62 -19.34 11.14 -0.82
CA THR A 62 -19.07 12.54 -0.48
C THR A 62 -18.10 13.15 -1.46
N GLU A 63 -18.54 14.16 -2.21
CA GLU A 63 -17.60 14.94 -3.02
C GLU A 63 -16.57 15.64 -2.12
N ASN A 64 -15.29 15.54 -2.48
CA ASN A 64 -14.16 16.17 -1.78
C ASN A 64 -13.92 15.66 -0.34
N SER A 65 -14.14 14.38 -0.05
CA SER A 65 -13.52 13.80 1.15
C SER A 65 -12.00 13.70 1.01
N TYR A 66 -11.34 13.69 2.17
CA TYR A 66 -9.90 13.58 2.28
C TYR A 66 -9.60 12.37 3.16
N ILE A 67 -9.82 11.18 2.61
CA ILE A 67 -9.66 9.90 3.30
C ILE A 67 -8.24 9.65 3.81
N ILE A 68 -7.20 10.09 3.09
CA ILE A 68 -5.81 9.99 3.56
C ILE A 68 -5.60 10.95 4.73
N VAL A 69 -6.07 12.20 4.62
CA VAL A 69 -6.00 13.18 5.71
C VAL A 69 -6.75 12.69 6.96
N ASP A 70 -7.93 12.08 6.78
CA ASP A 70 -8.72 11.54 7.87
C ASP A 70 -8.00 10.36 8.54
N TYR A 71 -7.38 9.49 7.74
CA TYR A 71 -6.57 8.38 8.25
C TYR A 71 -5.38 8.87 9.09
N VAL A 72 -4.54 9.78 8.58
CA VAL A 72 -3.34 10.24 9.29
C VAL A 72 -3.66 11.06 10.54
N LYS A 73 -4.85 11.69 10.61
CA LYS A 73 -5.33 12.32 11.86
C LYS A 73 -5.69 11.30 12.93
N LYS A 74 -6.23 10.14 12.53
CA LYS A 74 -6.50 9.02 13.44
C LYS A 74 -5.21 8.32 13.86
N TYR A 75 -4.23 8.23 12.95
CA TYR A 75 -2.93 7.60 13.16
C TYR A 75 -1.77 8.57 12.86
N PRO A 76 -1.43 9.49 13.78
CA PRO A 76 -0.47 10.58 13.52
C PRO A 76 1.00 10.15 13.58
N GLU A 77 1.30 8.87 13.79
CA GLU A 77 2.67 8.41 13.96
C GLU A 77 3.41 8.29 12.62
N ASN A 78 4.43 9.14 12.46
CA ASN A 78 5.37 9.12 11.34
C ASN A 78 4.70 9.14 9.95
N TRP A 79 3.52 9.75 9.86
CA TRP A 79 2.71 9.70 8.64
C TRP A 79 3.37 10.47 7.49
N GLU A 80 4.12 11.54 7.78
CA GLU A 80 4.78 12.36 6.76
C GLU A 80 5.75 11.53 5.91
N ASP A 81 6.61 10.76 6.60
CA ASP A 81 7.58 9.88 5.97
C ASP A 81 6.92 8.74 5.21
N LYS A 82 5.89 8.13 5.79
CA LYS A 82 5.15 7.05 5.14
C LYS A 82 4.46 7.54 3.87
N ILE A 83 3.85 8.72 3.89
CA ILE A 83 3.22 9.29 2.70
C ILE A 83 4.26 9.56 1.61
N LEU A 84 5.39 10.20 1.93
CA LEU A 84 6.41 10.47 0.92
C LEU A 84 7.00 9.19 0.35
N GLU A 85 7.26 8.19 1.18
CA GLU A 85 7.74 6.89 0.72
C GLU A 85 6.70 6.17 -0.15
N ALA A 86 5.41 6.20 0.23
CA ALA A 86 4.32 5.63 -0.56
C ALA A 86 4.24 6.30 -1.94
N LEU A 87 4.26 7.63 -2.01
CA LEU A 87 4.23 8.36 -3.29
C LEU A 87 5.44 8.01 -4.18
N CYS A 88 6.61 7.76 -3.58
CA CYS A 88 7.77 7.27 -4.32
C CYS A 88 7.57 5.85 -4.84
N ILE A 89 6.92 4.97 -4.07
CA ILE A 89 6.59 3.59 -4.47
C ILE A 89 5.58 3.58 -5.62
N LEU A 90 4.54 4.43 -5.56
CA LEU A 90 3.56 4.64 -6.64
C LEU A 90 4.20 5.28 -7.89
N ASN A 91 5.42 5.84 -7.76
CA ASN A 91 6.10 6.58 -8.82
C ASN A 91 5.24 7.73 -9.41
N ASN A 92 4.40 8.38 -8.58
CA ASN A 92 3.62 9.55 -9.00
C ASN A 92 4.52 10.79 -9.08
N ARG A 93 5.21 10.92 -10.21
CA ARG A 93 6.18 12.00 -10.47
C ARG A 93 5.54 13.38 -10.51
N GLU A 94 4.28 13.48 -10.92
CA GLU A 94 3.58 14.77 -11.01
C GLU A 94 3.30 15.36 -9.62
N VAL A 95 2.80 14.55 -8.69
CA VAL A 95 2.62 14.95 -7.29
C VAL A 95 3.96 15.29 -6.65
N ILE A 96 4.98 14.47 -6.83
CA ILE A 96 6.32 14.72 -6.27
C ILE A 96 6.91 16.03 -6.81
N ARG A 97 6.76 16.30 -8.11
CA ARG A 97 7.21 17.56 -8.73
C ARG A 97 6.49 18.77 -8.14
N LYS A 98 5.18 18.67 -7.86
CA LYS A 98 4.40 19.74 -7.22
C LYS A 98 4.85 20.06 -5.80
N LEU A 99 5.41 19.07 -5.08
CA LEU A 99 6.02 19.29 -3.76
C LEU A 99 7.33 20.07 -3.81
N ARG A 100 7.85 20.37 -5.01
CA ARG A 100 9.14 21.06 -5.24
C ARG A 100 10.32 20.32 -4.59
N THR A 101 10.17 19.02 -4.41
CA THR A 101 11.21 18.13 -3.90
C THR A 101 11.88 17.42 -5.08
N SER A 102 13.19 17.18 -4.98
CA SER A 102 13.91 16.41 -6.00
C SER A 102 13.50 14.94 -5.93
N PHE A 103 12.93 14.42 -7.02
CA PHE A 103 12.62 13.00 -7.14
C PHE A 103 13.87 12.13 -6.96
N GLU A 104 15.02 12.57 -7.48
CA GLU A 104 16.29 11.83 -7.36
C GLU A 104 16.79 11.76 -5.91
N GLU A 105 16.56 12.80 -5.11
CA GLU A 105 16.90 12.79 -3.69
C GLU A 105 15.98 11.85 -2.92
N LEU A 106 14.68 11.86 -3.22
CA LEU A 106 13.72 10.95 -2.61
C LEU A 106 13.96 9.49 -3.02
N ASP A 107 14.30 9.23 -4.28
CA ASP A 107 14.62 7.89 -4.79
C ASP A 107 15.88 7.34 -4.11
N LYS A 108 16.92 8.17 -3.91
CA LYS A 108 18.10 7.78 -3.11
C LYS A 108 17.77 7.56 -1.64
N HIS A 109 16.83 8.32 -1.08
CA HIS A 109 16.50 8.28 0.34
C HIS A 109 15.61 7.08 0.72
N TYR A 110 14.60 6.80 -0.10
CA TYR A 110 13.58 5.77 0.16
C TYR A 110 13.82 4.48 -0.64
N VAL A 111 14.57 4.56 -1.74
CA VAL A 111 14.90 3.42 -2.62
C VAL A 111 13.63 2.61 -3.00
N PRO A 112 12.60 3.27 -3.57
CA PRO A 112 11.29 2.67 -3.82
C PRO A 112 11.36 1.45 -4.75
N ASN A 113 12.36 1.39 -5.63
CA ASN A 113 12.53 0.27 -6.56
C ASN A 113 13.13 -0.99 -5.92
N CYS A 114 13.79 -0.90 -4.76
CA CYS A 114 14.35 -2.06 -4.07
C CYS A 114 13.26 -2.83 -3.30
N ASN A 115 12.89 -4.04 -3.75
CA ASN A 115 11.81 -4.82 -3.11
C ASN A 115 12.17 -5.35 -1.72
N SER A 116 13.45 -5.53 -1.43
CA SER A 116 13.94 -6.04 -0.15
C SER A 116 14.15 -4.96 0.91
N TYR A 117 13.80 -3.70 0.61
CA TYR A 117 14.03 -2.57 1.50
C TYR A 117 12.88 -1.58 1.46
N SER A 118 12.49 -1.13 2.65
CA SER A 118 11.61 0.01 2.89
C SER A 118 12.08 0.68 4.17
N LYS A 119 11.95 2.00 4.26
CA LYS A 119 12.45 2.77 5.40
C LYS A 119 11.39 2.91 6.49
N ASN A 120 10.16 3.26 6.12
CA ASN A 120 9.06 3.54 7.03
C ASN A 120 7.81 2.68 6.75
N ILE A 121 7.71 2.10 5.55
CA ILE A 121 6.60 1.23 5.14
C ILE A 121 6.97 -0.24 5.35
N ASN A 122 5.95 -1.09 5.55
CA ASN A 122 6.15 -2.52 5.63
C ASN A 122 6.63 -3.10 4.28
N ILE A 123 7.75 -3.83 4.28
CA ILE A 123 8.35 -4.42 3.08
C ILE A 123 7.39 -5.40 2.38
N VAL A 124 6.64 -6.19 3.15
CA VAL A 124 5.65 -7.13 2.60
C VAL A 124 4.51 -6.37 1.92
N ALA A 125 4.00 -5.31 2.54
CA ALA A 125 2.97 -4.48 1.92
C ALA A 125 3.46 -3.85 0.60
N LYS A 126 4.70 -3.35 0.57
CA LYS A 126 5.33 -2.87 -0.67
C LYS A 126 5.39 -3.97 -1.75
N CYS A 127 5.71 -5.20 -1.38
CA CYS A 127 5.74 -6.32 -2.33
C CYS A 127 4.35 -6.69 -2.83
N LEU A 128 3.34 -6.68 -1.95
CA LEU A 128 1.95 -6.94 -2.33
C LEU A 128 1.40 -5.86 -3.25
N TYR A 129 1.69 -4.60 -2.96
CA TYR A 129 1.34 -3.51 -3.86
C TYR A 129 1.95 -3.70 -5.25
N LYS A 130 3.25 -4.01 -5.33
CA LYS A 130 3.89 -4.30 -6.64
C LYS A 130 3.31 -5.51 -7.34
N LEU A 131 2.82 -6.50 -6.59
CA LEU A 131 2.07 -7.62 -7.16
C LEU A 131 0.76 -7.13 -7.77
N CYS A 132 -0.03 -6.32 -7.05
CA CYS A 132 -1.26 -5.73 -7.57
C CYS A 132 -1.02 -4.98 -8.89
N GLU A 133 0.00 -4.12 -8.93
CA GLU A 133 0.39 -3.36 -10.13
C GLU A 133 0.85 -4.24 -11.31
N SER A 134 1.39 -5.43 -11.02
CA SER A 134 1.89 -6.33 -12.06
C SER A 134 0.78 -7.16 -12.73
N LEU A 135 -0.37 -7.31 -12.08
CA LEU A 135 -1.47 -8.13 -12.56
C LEU A 135 -2.37 -7.34 -13.51
N ASN A 136 -2.62 -7.89 -14.69
CA ASN A 136 -3.62 -7.32 -15.61
C ASN A 136 -5.05 -7.66 -15.16
N GLU A 137 -6.04 -7.02 -15.77
CA GLU A 137 -7.47 -7.18 -15.43
C GLU A 137 -7.94 -8.65 -15.45
N ASN A 138 -7.48 -9.46 -16.42
CA ASN A 138 -7.86 -10.87 -16.51
C ASN A 138 -7.24 -11.69 -15.37
N GLU A 139 -5.97 -11.44 -15.07
CA GLU A 139 -5.26 -12.10 -13.97
C GLU A 139 -5.86 -11.74 -12.61
N GLN A 140 -6.24 -10.47 -12.40
CA GLN A 140 -6.94 -10.03 -11.21
C GLN A 140 -8.29 -10.75 -11.07
N LYS A 141 -9.10 -10.83 -12.14
CA LYS A 141 -10.37 -11.57 -12.13
C LYS A 141 -10.19 -13.05 -11.82
N GLN A 142 -9.16 -13.68 -12.38
CA GLN A 142 -8.84 -15.08 -12.11
C GLN A 142 -8.46 -15.30 -10.65
N LEU A 143 -7.61 -14.43 -10.10
CA LEU A 143 -7.21 -14.44 -8.70
C LEU A 143 -8.43 -14.30 -7.77
N LEU A 144 -9.28 -13.30 -8.02
CA LEU A 144 -10.50 -13.09 -7.24
C LEU A 144 -11.44 -14.28 -7.32
N SER A 145 -11.63 -14.86 -8.51
CA SER A 145 -12.47 -16.06 -8.70
C SER A 145 -11.93 -17.26 -7.92
N TYR A 146 -10.62 -17.48 -7.94
CA TYR A 146 -9.98 -18.57 -7.22
C TYR A 146 -10.24 -18.43 -5.71
N ILE A 147 -9.96 -17.26 -5.14
CA ILE A 147 -10.11 -17.04 -3.69
C ILE A 147 -11.58 -17.11 -3.26
N LYS A 148 -12.51 -16.58 -4.06
CA LYS A 148 -13.95 -16.71 -3.80
C LYS A 148 -14.42 -18.17 -3.81
N SER A 149 -13.83 -19.01 -4.69
CA SER A 149 -14.16 -20.43 -4.75
C SER A 149 -13.55 -21.25 -3.60
N ASP A 150 -12.35 -20.86 -3.15
CA ASP A 150 -11.62 -21.50 -2.05
C ASP A 150 -12.20 -21.11 -0.68
N ASN A 151 -12.72 -19.88 -0.55
CA ASN A 151 -13.28 -19.35 0.68
C ASN A 151 -14.78 -19.08 0.56
N SER A 152 -15.60 -20.02 1.05
CA SER A 152 -17.07 -19.93 1.03
C SER A 152 -17.66 -18.77 1.85
N ASN A 153 -16.87 -18.10 2.70
CA ASN A 153 -17.32 -16.99 3.56
C ASN A 153 -16.87 -15.61 3.03
N TYR A 154 -16.49 -15.54 1.75
CA TYR A 154 -16.06 -14.29 1.13
C TYR A 154 -17.11 -13.18 1.24
N GLU A 155 -16.69 -11.96 1.56
CA GLU A 155 -17.62 -10.85 1.74
C GLU A 155 -18.17 -10.35 0.40
N LEU A 156 -19.49 -10.48 0.23
CA LEU A 156 -20.22 -10.00 -0.95
C LEU A 156 -20.05 -8.49 -1.20
N LEU A 157 -19.72 -7.71 -0.16
CA LEU A 157 -19.51 -6.26 -0.29
C LEU A 157 -18.30 -5.89 -1.17
N LEU A 158 -17.41 -6.84 -1.45
CA LEU A 158 -16.28 -6.65 -2.36
C LEU A 158 -16.57 -7.13 -3.80
N ASP A 159 -17.77 -7.64 -4.11
CA ASP A 159 -18.03 -8.25 -5.43
C ASP A 159 -17.94 -7.28 -6.61
N ASN A 160 -18.19 -5.99 -6.36
CA ASN A 160 -18.16 -4.94 -7.38
C ASN A 160 -17.01 -3.93 -7.14
N ILE A 161 -15.96 -4.36 -6.47
CA ILE A 161 -14.80 -3.53 -6.14
C ILE A 161 -13.61 -4.13 -6.87
N ASP A 162 -12.91 -3.31 -7.65
CA ASP A 162 -11.78 -3.76 -8.47
C ASP A 162 -10.41 -3.40 -7.84
N TYR A 163 -10.40 -2.79 -6.65
CA TYR A 163 -9.17 -2.43 -5.95
C TYR A 163 -8.60 -3.63 -5.18
N LEU A 164 -7.56 -4.26 -5.73
CA LEU A 164 -6.97 -5.47 -5.18
C LEU A 164 -6.39 -5.26 -3.77
N GLU A 165 -5.92 -4.06 -3.44
CA GLU A 165 -5.46 -3.68 -2.11
C GLU A 165 -6.56 -3.83 -1.04
N LEU A 166 -7.81 -3.48 -1.37
CA LEU A 166 -8.94 -3.65 -0.44
C LEU A 166 -9.24 -5.14 -0.22
N HIS A 167 -9.16 -5.95 -1.29
CA HIS A 167 -9.28 -7.39 -1.18
C HIS A 167 -8.17 -8.00 -0.32
N MET A 168 -6.92 -7.58 -0.52
CA MET A 168 -5.78 -8.02 0.28
C MET A 168 -5.98 -7.69 1.76
N LEU A 169 -6.45 -6.48 2.10
CA LEU A 169 -6.78 -6.11 3.48
C LEU A 169 -7.88 -6.99 4.05
N TYR A 170 -8.92 -7.28 3.27
CA TYR A 170 -9.96 -8.21 3.71
C TYR A 170 -9.40 -9.61 3.97
N TRP A 171 -8.57 -10.13 3.06
CA TRP A 171 -7.91 -11.43 3.22
C TRP A 171 -7.03 -11.48 4.46
N MET A 172 -6.41 -10.36 4.86
CA MET A 172 -5.68 -10.24 6.12
C MET A 172 -6.61 -10.27 7.33
N GLN A 173 -7.74 -9.56 7.28
CA GLN A 173 -8.72 -9.55 8.37
C GLN A 173 -9.30 -10.94 8.65
N ILE A 174 -9.57 -11.72 7.61
CA ILE A 174 -10.06 -13.10 7.74
C ILE A 174 -8.92 -14.12 7.90
N THR A 175 -7.68 -13.66 8.05
CA THR A 175 -6.48 -14.50 8.24
C THR A 175 -6.15 -15.45 7.09
N TYR A 176 -6.69 -15.20 5.89
CA TYR A 176 -6.36 -15.95 4.66
C TYR A 176 -4.91 -15.69 4.22
N ILE A 177 -4.45 -14.44 4.37
CA ILE A 177 -3.03 -14.07 4.30
C ILE A 177 -2.63 -13.31 5.57
N THR A 178 -1.35 -13.19 5.86
CA THR A 178 -0.89 -12.44 7.04
C THR A 178 0.40 -11.70 6.73
N ILE A 179 0.47 -10.43 7.17
CA ILE A 179 1.73 -9.68 7.20
C ILE A 179 2.33 -9.81 8.60
N SER A 180 3.37 -10.61 8.72
CA SER A 180 4.22 -10.67 9.91
C SER A 180 5.41 -9.73 9.72
N LYS A 181 5.86 -9.08 10.80
CA LYS A 181 7.11 -8.31 10.79
C LYS A 181 8.36 -9.20 10.57
N SER A 182 8.24 -10.52 10.59
CA SER A 182 9.37 -11.45 10.41
C SER A 182 9.57 -11.79 8.92
N THR A 183 10.74 -11.43 8.41
CA THR A 183 11.05 -11.13 6.99
C THR A 183 11.17 -12.33 6.05
N TYR A 184 10.80 -13.56 6.39
CA TYR A 184 11.25 -14.71 5.56
C TYR A 184 10.20 -15.76 5.17
N LEU A 185 8.97 -15.73 5.71
CA LEU A 185 8.01 -16.83 5.49
C LEU A 185 6.80 -16.48 4.60
N ILE A 186 6.53 -15.20 4.34
CA ILE A 186 5.32 -14.80 3.58
C ILE A 186 5.54 -14.86 2.07
N TYR A 187 6.79 -14.74 1.62
CA TYR A 187 7.17 -15.07 0.25
C TYR A 187 6.74 -16.49 -0.13
N TYR A 188 6.75 -17.45 0.80
CA TYR A 188 6.36 -18.82 0.49
C TYR A 188 4.84 -18.98 0.35
N ILE A 189 4.04 -18.39 1.23
CA ILE A 189 2.59 -18.65 1.28
C ILE A 189 1.85 -17.99 0.12
N ILE A 190 2.20 -16.77 -0.28
CA ILE A 190 1.51 -16.11 -1.40
C ILE A 190 2.03 -16.65 -2.74
N PHE A 191 3.31 -17.02 -2.82
CA PHE A 191 3.92 -17.53 -4.05
C PHE A 191 3.54 -19.01 -4.31
N GLU A 192 3.49 -19.89 -3.31
CA GLU A 192 3.03 -21.28 -3.49
C GLU A 192 1.51 -21.41 -3.60
N THR A 193 0.74 -20.73 -2.75
CA THR A 193 -0.71 -21.04 -2.63
C THR A 193 -1.56 -20.28 -3.65
N VAL A 194 -1.13 -19.08 -4.06
CA VAL A 194 -1.92 -18.18 -4.90
C VAL A 194 -1.35 -18.06 -6.32
N LEU A 195 -0.02 -17.95 -6.46
CA LEU A 195 0.61 -17.86 -7.79
C LEU A 195 0.91 -19.24 -8.40
N CYS A 196 1.37 -20.24 -7.65
CA CYS A 196 1.69 -21.56 -8.21
C CYS A 196 0.45 -22.32 -8.76
N ASN A 197 -0.73 -22.14 -8.15
CA ASN A 197 -1.97 -22.74 -8.66
C ASN A 197 -2.62 -21.94 -9.81
N SER A 198 -2.28 -20.65 -9.99
CA SER A 198 -2.91 -19.77 -10.97
C SER A 198 -2.02 -19.43 -12.18
N PHE A 199 -0.68 -19.55 -12.05
CA PHE A 199 0.31 -19.08 -13.02
C PHE A 199 1.31 -20.15 -13.52
N CYS A 200 1.17 -21.42 -13.13
CA CYS A 200 2.11 -22.47 -13.55
C CYS A 200 2.15 -22.74 -15.07
N ASP A 201 1.21 -22.22 -15.87
CA ASP A 201 1.22 -22.42 -17.32
C ASP A 201 1.75 -21.22 -18.15
N SER A 202 1.89 -20.02 -17.57
CA SER A 202 2.25 -18.80 -18.35
C SER A 202 3.67 -18.27 -18.10
N PHE A 203 4.29 -18.55 -16.95
CA PHE A 203 5.63 -18.00 -16.63
C PHE A 203 6.81 -18.91 -17.03
N PHE A 204 6.58 -20.19 -17.36
CA PHE A 204 7.62 -21.11 -17.85
C PHE A 204 7.69 -21.20 -19.40
N HIS A 205 6.86 -20.44 -20.11
CA HIS A 205 6.93 -20.32 -21.57
C HIS A 205 7.22 -18.89 -22.03
N THR A 206 8.39 -18.38 -21.65
CA THR A 206 9.13 -17.45 -22.50
C THR A 206 10.60 -17.81 -22.42
N ASN A 207 11.05 -18.55 -23.43
CA ASN A 207 12.46 -18.67 -23.82
C ASN A 207 12.99 -17.33 -24.32
#